data_AF-A0A1Q6VL37-F1
#
_entry.id   AF-A0A1Q6VL37-F1
#
_cell.length_a   1.000
_cell.length_b   1.000
_cell.length_c   1.000
_cell.angle_alpha   90.00
_cell.angle_beta   90.00
_cell.angle_gamma   90.00
#
_symmetry.space_group_name_H-M   'P 1'
#
loop_
_entity.id
_entity.type
_entity.pdbx_description
1 polymer ?
#
loop_
_entity_poly.entity_id
_entity_poly.type
_entity_poly.pdbx_seq_one_letter_code
_entity_poly.pdbx_strand_id
1 'polypeptide(L)'
;MVGKPVSEQPLKEHGKYMLSLYVKGSMKLAGPLTDNAGGAVVLAVADESEAKAIVTEDPAVKSGIFVYEMHPWELRPWDKYAKKK
;
A
#
# COMPACT_ATOMS: atom_id res chain seq x y z
N MET A 1 6.57 -1.90 22.66
CA MET A 1 7.70 -1.08 22.18
C MET A 1 7.16 -0.22 21.06
N VAL A 2 7.22 1.11 21.18
CA VAL A 2 6.83 2.01 20.09
C VAL A 2 7.99 2.03 19.10
N GLY A 3 7.76 1.55 17.86
CA GLY A 3 8.74 1.63 16.79
C GLY A 3 8.98 3.08 16.36
N LYS A 4 10.04 3.32 15.56
CA LYS A 4 10.29 4.67 15.01
C LYS A 4 9.17 5.07 14.04
N PRO A 5 8.80 6.36 13.94
CA PRO A 5 7.90 6.87 12.90
C PRO A 5 8.38 6.48 11.50
N VAL A 6 7.44 6.31 10.56
CA VAL A 6 7.75 5.96 9.14
C VAL A 6 8.79 6.92 8.54
N SER A 7 8.72 8.21 8.86
CA SER A 7 9.65 9.24 8.38
C SER A 7 11.11 9.06 8.85
N GLU A 8 11.34 8.29 9.91
CA GLU A 8 12.67 8.05 10.49
C GLU A 8 13.25 6.68 10.10
N GLN A 9 12.52 5.89 9.31
CA GLN A 9 12.95 4.57 8.87
C GLN A 9 13.71 4.64 7.53
N PRO A 10 14.64 3.71 7.26
CA PRO A 10 15.46 3.72 6.04
C PRO A 10 14.66 3.22 4.80
N LEU A 11 13.67 3.99 4.37
CA LEU A 11 12.65 3.59 3.38
C LEU A 11 12.95 4.03 1.94
N LYS A 12 14.20 4.37 1.61
CA LYS A 12 14.55 4.87 0.28
C LYS A 12 14.21 3.88 -0.84
N GLU A 13 14.58 2.61 -0.67
CA GLU A 13 14.32 1.58 -1.67
C GLU A 13 12.85 1.18 -1.71
N HIS A 14 12.17 1.16 -0.56
CA HIS A 14 10.71 1.04 -0.48
C HIS A 14 10.01 2.14 -1.31
N GLY A 15 10.40 3.41 -1.13
CA GLY A 15 9.82 4.53 -1.87
C GLY A 15 10.01 4.42 -3.39
N LYS A 16 11.19 4.00 -3.85
CA LYS A 16 11.44 3.72 -5.28
C LYS A 16 10.58 2.57 -5.79
N TYR A 17 10.41 1.52 -5.00
CA TYR A 17 9.58 0.37 -5.35
C TYR A 17 8.11 0.77 -5.49
N MET A 18 7.57 1.51 -4.52
CA MET A 18 6.21 2.08 -4.58
C MET A 18 6.02 2.97 -5.81
N LEU A 19 6.97 3.86 -6.10
CA LEU A 19 6.93 4.68 -7.32
C LEU A 19 6.87 3.82 -8.59
N SER A 20 7.62 2.72 -8.65
CA SER A 20 7.59 1.81 -9.79
C SER A 20 6.22 1.13 -9.97
N LEU A 21 5.55 0.77 -8.87
CA LEU A 21 4.19 0.20 -8.91
C LEU A 21 3.16 1.25 -9.35
N TYR A 22 3.33 2.49 -8.93
CA TYR A 22 2.49 3.61 -9.39
C TYR A 22 2.60 3.80 -10.90
N VAL A 23 3.84 3.87 -11.41
CA VAL A 23 4.11 4.05 -12.85
C VAL A 23 3.57 2.88 -13.67
N LYS A 24 3.65 1.64 -13.15
CA LYS A 24 3.06 0.46 -13.78
C LYS A 24 1.53 0.43 -13.73
N GLY A 25 0.91 1.27 -12.91
CA GLY A 25 -0.54 1.35 -12.72
C GLY A 25 -1.14 0.30 -11.78
N SER A 26 -0.32 -0.58 -11.20
CA SER A 26 -0.75 -1.58 -10.23
C SER A 26 -1.04 -0.98 -8.85
N MET A 27 -0.43 0.16 -8.50
CA MET A 27 -0.76 0.91 -7.29
C MET A 27 -1.64 2.12 -7.60
N LYS A 28 -2.80 2.23 -6.95
CA LYS A 28 -3.75 3.34 -7.14
C LYS A 28 -3.56 4.46 -6.12
N LEU A 29 -3.34 4.09 -4.86
CA LEU A 29 -3.15 5.02 -3.74
C LEU A 29 -2.10 4.44 -2.81
N ALA A 30 -1.28 5.29 -2.20
CA ALA A 30 -0.39 4.90 -1.11
C ALA A 30 0.00 6.10 -0.24
N GLY A 31 0.33 5.82 1.02
CA GLY A 31 0.90 6.83 1.91
C GLY A 31 1.03 6.35 3.35
N PRO A 32 1.78 7.10 4.18
CA PRO A 32 1.83 6.88 5.61
C PRO A 32 0.48 7.24 6.26
N LEU A 33 0.11 6.49 7.30
CA LEU A 33 -0.99 6.85 8.19
C LEU A 33 -0.52 7.98 9.12
N THR A 34 -1.38 8.97 9.35
CA THR A 34 -1.02 10.21 10.07
C THR A 34 -0.87 10.04 11.58
N ASP A 35 -1.23 8.88 12.10
CA ASP A 35 -1.16 8.51 13.52
C ASP A 35 0.07 7.62 13.83
N ASN A 36 1.00 7.47 12.88
CA ASN A 36 2.17 6.58 12.97
C ASN A 36 1.82 5.10 13.11
N ALA A 37 0.59 4.66 12.78
CA ALA A 37 0.22 3.25 12.79
C ALA A 37 0.81 2.43 11.62
N GLY A 38 1.51 3.08 10.69
CA GLY A 38 2.14 2.44 9.54
C GLY A 38 1.83 3.18 8.25
N GLY A 39 1.53 2.44 7.18
CA GLY A 39 1.12 2.97 5.89
C GLY A 39 0.02 2.12 5.26
N ALA A 40 -0.65 2.66 4.25
CA ALA A 40 -1.66 1.95 3.48
C ALA A 40 -1.34 2.03 1.99
N VAL A 41 -1.66 0.96 1.27
CA VAL A 41 -1.51 0.85 -0.19
C VAL A 41 -2.76 0.23 -0.76
N VAL A 42 -3.32 0.82 -1.82
CA VAL A 42 -4.41 0.25 -2.61
C VAL A 42 -3.82 -0.24 -3.94
N LEU A 43 -3.89 -1.56 -4.14
CA LEU A 43 -3.45 -2.22 -5.36
C LEU A 43 -4.64 -2.54 -6.26
N ALA A 44 -4.45 -2.41 -7.57
CA ALA A 44 -5.33 -2.93 -8.60
C ALA A 44 -4.58 -4.02 -9.37
N VAL A 45 -4.92 -5.27 -9.05
CA VAL A 45 -4.28 -6.48 -9.54
C VAL A 45 -5.33 -7.50 -9.96
N ALA A 46 -4.93 -8.54 -10.68
CA ALA A 46 -5.85 -9.56 -11.16
C ALA A 46 -6.40 -10.44 -10.03
N ASP A 47 -5.55 -10.78 -9.06
CA ASP A 47 -5.89 -11.70 -7.96
C ASP A 47 -5.02 -11.49 -6.71
N GLU A 48 -5.33 -12.27 -5.67
CA GLU A 48 -4.62 -12.24 -4.39
C GLU A 48 -3.14 -12.69 -4.51
N SER A 49 -2.83 -13.58 -5.45
CA SER A 49 -1.46 -14.07 -5.64
C SER A 49 -0.55 -12.97 -6.16
N GLU A 50 -1.03 -12.16 -7.10
CA GLU A 50 -0.30 -10.99 -7.60
C GLU A 50 -0.11 -9.94 -6.50
N ALA A 51 -1.15 -9.64 -5.70
CA ALA A 51 -1.01 -8.74 -4.56
C ALA A 51 0.03 -9.24 -3.56
N LYS A 52 0.01 -10.54 -3.25
CA LYS A 52 0.98 -11.17 -2.34
C LYS A 52 2.39 -11.05 -2.88
N ALA A 53 2.60 -11.33 -4.17
CA ALA A 53 3.90 -11.20 -4.81
C ALA A 53 4.44 -9.76 -4.69
N ILE A 54 3.59 -8.76 -4.95
CA ILE A 54 3.97 -7.34 -4.82
C ILE A 54 4.41 -7.01 -3.39
N VAL A 55 3.63 -7.42 -2.39
CA VAL A 55 3.90 -7.09 -0.98
C VAL A 55 5.15 -7.82 -0.47
N THR A 56 5.35 -9.09 -0.84
CA THR A 56 6.54 -9.85 -0.42
C THR A 56 7.83 -9.38 -1.11
N GLU A 57 7.71 -8.66 -2.23
CA GLU A 57 8.84 -8.06 -2.95
C GLU A 57 9.19 -6.64 -2.47
N ASP A 58 8.38 -6.05 -1.58
CA ASP A 58 8.69 -4.75 -0.99
C ASP A 58 10.00 -4.80 -0.20
N PRO A 59 11.00 -3.95 -0.51
CA PRO A 59 12.25 -3.89 0.23
C PRO A 59 12.08 -3.75 1.75
N ALA A 60 11.09 -2.97 2.22
CA ALA A 60 10.85 -2.79 3.64
C ALA A 60 10.21 -4.01 4.30
N VAL A 61 9.45 -4.82 3.57
CA VAL A 61 8.95 -6.11 4.05
C VAL A 61 10.09 -7.13 4.10
N LYS A 62 10.88 -7.24 3.02
CA LYS A 62 12.03 -8.15 2.93
C LYS A 62 13.09 -7.90 4.00
N SER A 63 13.31 -6.62 4.36
CA SER A 63 14.26 -6.25 5.42
C SER A 63 13.67 -6.35 6.83
N GLY A 64 12.42 -6.80 6.98
CA GLY A 64 11.74 -6.91 8.27
C GLY A 64 11.42 -5.58 8.95
N ILE A 65 11.44 -4.46 8.20
CA ILE A 65 11.06 -3.14 8.71
C ILE A 65 9.53 -3.06 8.84
N PHE A 66 8.82 -3.58 7.85
CA PHE A 66 7.37 -3.68 7.85
C PHE A 66 6.91 -5.13 8.01
N VAL A 67 5.88 -5.30 8.82
CA VAL A 67 4.92 -6.41 8.68
C VAL A 67 3.77 -5.95 7.81
N TYR A 68 3.01 -6.89 7.25
CA TYR A 68 1.88 -6.55 6.40
C TYR A 68 0.65 -7.39 6.72
N GLU A 69 -0.51 -6.80 6.45
CA GLU A 69 -1.79 -7.48 6.35
C GLU A 69 -2.38 -7.15 4.98
N MET A 70 -3.17 -8.06 4.42
CA MET A 70 -3.73 -7.91 3.08
C MET A 70 -5.20 -8.32 3.10
N HIS A 71 -6.04 -7.47 2.50
CA HIS A 71 -7.47 -7.71 2.41
C HIS A 71 -7.97 -7.42 1.00
N PRO A 72 -8.79 -8.31 0.40
CA PRO A 72 -9.47 -7.99 -0.84
C PRO A 72 -10.46 -6.84 -0.58
N TRP A 73 -10.50 -5.87 -1.49
CA TRP A 73 -11.39 -4.72 -1.36
C TRP A 73 -12.25 -4.55 -2.60
N GLU A 74 -13.57 -4.65 -2.42
CA GLU A 74 -14.55 -4.45 -3.48
C GLU A 74 -15.01 -2.99 -3.52
N LEU A 75 -14.65 -2.28 -4.60
CA LEU A 75 -15.10 -0.91 -4.80
C LEU A 75 -16.60 -0.86 -5.08
N ARG A 76 -17.31 -0.01 -4.34
CA ARG A 76 -18.72 0.29 -4.61
C ARG A 76 -18.83 1.47 -5.57
N PRO A 77 -19.73 1.43 -6.57
CA PRO A 77 -19.93 2.52 -7.52
C PRO A 77 -20.74 3.65 -6.89
N TRP A 78 -20.10 4.42 -6.01
CA TRP A 78 -20.74 5.47 -5.21
C TRP A 78 -21.40 6.57 -6.05
N ASP A 79 -20.89 6.82 -7.26
CA ASP A 79 -21.47 7.73 -8.25
C ASP A 79 -22.92 7.36 -8.61
N LYS A 80 -23.27 6.07 -8.57
CA LYS A 80 -24.64 5.59 -8.82
C LYS A 80 -25.58 5.86 -7.65
N TYR A 81 -25.04 5.90 -6.43
CA TYR A 81 -25.83 6.11 -5.20
C TYR A 81 -25.94 7.58 -4.81
N ALA A 82 -24.97 8.41 -5.24
CA ALA A 82 -25.04 9.84 -5.13
C ALA A 82 -26.12 10.37 -6.09
N LYS A 83 -27.38 10.43 -5.63
CA LYS A 83 -28.47 11.10 -6.37
C LYS A 83 -27.99 12.51 -6.74
N LYS A 84 -27.83 12.79 -8.04
CA LYS A 84 -27.70 14.15 -8.55
C LYS A 84 -28.94 14.91 -8.11
N LYS A 85 -28.79 15.84 -7.17
CA LYS A 85 -29.76 16.91 -6.95
C LYS A 85 -29.64 17.91 -8.09
#